data_AF-A0A936PMA4-F1
#
_entry.id   AF-A0A936PMA4-F1
#
_cell.length_a   1.000
_cell.length_b   1.000
_cell.length_c   1.000
_cell.angle_alpha   90.00
_cell.angle_beta   90.00
_cell.angle_gamma   90.00
#
_symmetry.space_group_name_H-M   'P 1'
#
loop_
_entity.id
_entity.type
_entity.pdbx_description
1 polymer ?
#
loop_
_entity_poly.entity_id
_entity_poly.type
_entity_poly.pdbx_seq_one_letter_code
_entity_poly.pdbx_strand_id
1 'polypeptide(L)'
;MRVTEALPLDGEANLGTNATISLQLDGAVLQEDVALSLSPPAPTRVAVGPDELVFTPDGPLAPETEYVWSVTLCGQELSSGRFTTRTYGEAVGPRDLVDRAFQLDTRKGRWALGALEAEYVARYGGILLIEVIEGNASALDLLLAPGTDLSGAVVQSVGPLTRSSGVPFHHNPYLGLRVERMALTPPNGAVTLSDLNLELAFTNAGVGLSDGRISATVDLREPSAEGLAERCAAFEAELGVGCSPCEDGEAACVSVQIEGVGGWLVAGLHLKEEEADDTGR
;
A
#
# COMPACT_ATOMS: atom_id res chain seq x y z
N MET A 1 -11.46 -23.05 17.66
CA MET A 1 -10.73 -22.13 16.79
C MET A 1 -9.73 -22.93 15.99
N ARG A 2 -9.76 -22.76 14.67
CA ARG A 2 -8.82 -23.34 13.72
C ARG A 2 -8.50 -22.31 12.66
N VAL A 3 -7.29 -22.38 12.13
CA VAL A 3 -6.93 -21.66 10.90
C VAL A 3 -7.53 -22.39 9.71
N THR A 4 -8.32 -21.69 8.91
CA THR A 4 -8.91 -22.18 7.67
C THR A 4 -8.03 -21.86 6.46
N GLU A 5 -7.34 -20.72 6.51
CA GLU A 5 -6.38 -20.27 5.49
C GLU A 5 -5.25 -19.49 6.15
N ALA A 6 -4.03 -19.61 5.61
CA ALA A 6 -2.86 -18.86 6.06
C ALA A 6 -2.12 -18.32 4.85
N LEU A 7 -1.79 -17.03 4.90
CA LEU A 7 -0.89 -16.36 3.99
C LEU A 7 0.25 -15.74 4.81
N PRO A 8 1.52 -15.87 4.40
CA PRO A 8 1.96 -16.74 3.32
C PRO A 8 1.78 -18.24 3.64
N LEU A 9 1.79 -19.06 2.59
CA LEU A 9 1.71 -20.51 2.72
C LEU A 9 3.01 -21.08 3.33
N ASP A 10 2.93 -22.19 4.06
CA ASP A 10 4.14 -22.86 4.58
C ASP A 10 5.06 -23.30 3.44
N GLY A 11 6.31 -22.85 3.50
CA GLY A 11 7.32 -23.07 2.48
C GLY A 11 7.27 -22.08 1.31
N GLU A 12 6.41 -21.06 1.35
CA GLU A 12 6.36 -20.04 0.31
C GLU A 12 7.70 -19.30 0.19
N ALA A 13 8.11 -19.05 -1.05
CA ALA A 13 9.40 -18.47 -1.34
C ALA A 13 9.29 -17.24 -2.25
N ASN A 14 10.32 -16.40 -2.19
CA ASN A 14 10.40 -15.14 -2.91
C ASN A 14 9.32 -14.13 -2.54
N LEU A 15 8.92 -14.12 -1.26
CA LEU A 15 7.99 -13.15 -0.73
C LEU A 15 8.61 -11.77 -0.63
N GLY A 16 7.74 -10.78 -0.62
CA GLY A 16 8.16 -9.43 -0.31
C GLY A 16 8.74 -9.27 1.09
N THR A 17 9.62 -8.30 1.22
CA THR A 17 10.13 -7.88 2.51
C THR A 17 9.08 -7.13 3.32
N ASN A 18 8.05 -6.58 2.66
CA ASN A 18 6.89 -6.00 3.32
C ASN A 18 5.73 -7.00 3.51
N ALA A 19 5.98 -8.30 3.34
CA ALA A 19 4.95 -9.33 3.45
C ALA A 19 4.27 -9.32 4.82
N THR A 20 2.94 -9.38 4.81
CA THR A 20 2.09 -9.58 5.97
C THR A 20 1.82 -11.06 6.18
N ILE A 21 1.52 -11.44 7.41
CA ILE A 21 0.98 -12.77 7.73
C ILE A 21 -0.51 -12.59 8.01
N SER A 22 -1.39 -13.17 7.20
CA SER A 22 -2.84 -13.18 7.42
C SER A 22 -3.30 -14.61 7.70
N LEU A 23 -4.12 -14.79 8.75
CA LEU A 23 -4.75 -16.05 9.09
C LEU A 23 -6.27 -15.87 9.12
N GLN A 24 -6.97 -16.68 8.32
CA GLN A 24 -8.43 -16.81 8.39
C GLN A 24 -8.79 -17.88 9.42
N LEU A 25 -9.84 -17.62 10.21
CA LEU A 25 -10.25 -18.42 11.35
C LEU A 25 -11.70 -18.91 11.19
N ASP A 26 -12.03 -20.02 11.83
CA ASP A 26 -13.41 -20.54 11.91
C ASP A 26 -14.26 -19.92 13.04
N GLY A 27 -13.82 -18.79 13.60
CA GLY A 27 -14.56 -18.03 14.60
C GLY A 27 -13.80 -16.82 15.15
N ALA A 28 -14.49 -16.06 16.02
CA ALA A 28 -13.97 -14.84 16.61
C ALA A 28 -12.95 -15.08 17.73
N VAL A 29 -11.93 -14.23 17.75
CA VAL A 29 -10.86 -14.19 18.76
C VAL A 29 -10.74 -12.78 19.35
N LEU A 30 -10.34 -12.71 20.62
CA LEU A 30 -10.01 -11.46 21.27
C LEU A 30 -8.51 -11.17 21.11
N GLN A 31 -8.15 -9.90 21.00
CA GLN A 31 -6.77 -9.49 20.75
C GLN A 31 -5.81 -9.88 21.87
N GLU A 32 -6.25 -9.82 23.12
CA GLU A 32 -5.46 -10.19 24.30
C GLU A 32 -5.09 -11.68 24.36
N ASP A 33 -5.79 -12.54 23.60
CA ASP A 33 -5.55 -13.98 23.60
C ASP A 33 -4.54 -14.41 22.53
N VAL A 34 -4.16 -13.52 21.61
CA VAL A 34 -3.34 -13.82 20.44
C VAL A 34 -1.90 -13.38 20.66
N ALA A 35 -0.95 -14.28 20.40
CA ALA A 35 0.46 -13.92 20.32
C ALA A 35 1.08 -14.50 19.04
N LEU A 36 1.82 -13.66 18.32
CA LEU A 36 2.68 -14.06 17.22
C LEU A 36 4.13 -14.15 17.70
N SER A 37 4.80 -15.21 17.28
CA SER A 37 6.25 -15.29 17.26
C SER A 37 6.74 -15.31 15.81
N LEU A 38 7.82 -14.59 15.55
CA LEU A 38 8.51 -14.56 14.27
C LEU A 38 10.02 -14.76 14.53
N SER A 39 10.67 -15.62 13.76
CA SER A 39 12.10 -15.93 13.87
C SER A 39 12.75 -15.89 12.49
N PRO A 40 13.75 -15.01 12.24
CA PRO A 40 14.31 -14.04 13.18
C PRO A 40 13.28 -12.99 13.63
N PRO A 41 13.42 -12.41 14.83
CA PRO A 41 12.45 -11.47 15.34
C PRO A 41 12.45 -10.18 14.50
N ALA A 42 11.26 -9.71 14.14
CA ALA A 42 11.03 -8.40 13.57
C ALA A 42 9.89 -7.71 14.35
N PRO A 43 9.91 -6.38 14.52
CA PRO A 43 8.78 -5.66 15.09
C PRO A 43 7.53 -5.82 14.21
N THR A 44 6.41 -6.20 14.80
CA THR A 44 5.15 -6.48 14.11
C THR A 44 3.96 -5.91 14.88
N ARG A 45 2.98 -5.36 14.16
CA ARG A 45 1.65 -5.02 14.69
C ARG A 45 0.68 -6.15 14.40
N VAL A 46 -0.32 -6.30 15.27
CA VAL A 46 -1.40 -7.28 15.14
C VAL A 46 -2.72 -6.55 15.00
N ALA A 47 -3.46 -6.86 13.94
CA ALA A 47 -4.87 -6.48 13.79
C ALA A 47 -5.73 -7.75 13.94
N VAL A 48 -6.82 -7.62 14.68
CA VAL A 48 -7.75 -8.72 14.98
C VAL A 48 -9.14 -8.34 14.48
N GLY A 49 -9.60 -9.06 13.45
CA GLY A 49 -10.96 -8.98 12.93
C GLY A 49 -11.86 -10.08 13.53
N PRO A 50 -13.13 -10.13 13.10
CA PRO A 50 -14.10 -11.14 13.55
C PRO A 50 -13.72 -12.58 13.23
N ASP A 51 -12.94 -12.81 12.18
CA ASP A 51 -12.48 -14.12 11.71
C ASP A 51 -11.09 -14.05 11.04
N GLU A 52 -10.38 -12.94 11.18
CA GLU A 52 -9.06 -12.73 10.58
C GLU A 52 -8.04 -12.22 11.61
N LEU A 53 -6.80 -12.72 11.50
CA LEU A 53 -5.63 -12.15 12.18
C LEU A 53 -4.64 -11.66 11.13
N VAL A 54 -4.30 -10.37 11.17
CA VAL A 54 -3.29 -9.79 10.27
C VAL A 54 -2.11 -9.30 11.07
N PHE A 55 -0.92 -9.79 10.72
CA PHE A 55 0.36 -9.38 11.28
C PHE A 55 1.14 -8.59 10.25
N THR A 56 1.46 -7.35 10.60
CA THR A 56 2.12 -6.40 9.70
C THR A 56 3.48 -6.02 10.28
N PRO A 57 4.60 -6.30 9.59
CA PRO A 57 5.91 -5.80 9.98
C PRO A 57 5.92 -4.25 10.05
N ASP A 58 6.55 -3.69 11.08
CA ASP A 58 6.71 -2.23 11.24
C ASP A 58 7.69 -1.64 10.21
N GLY A 59 8.48 -2.48 9.55
CA GLY A 59 9.38 -2.12 8.46
C GLY A 59 9.76 -3.35 7.63
N PRO A 60 10.58 -3.17 6.58
CA PRO A 60 10.96 -4.26 5.70
C PRO A 60 11.68 -5.38 6.47
N LEU A 61 11.24 -6.61 6.26
CA LEU A 61 11.94 -7.82 6.67
C LEU A 61 13.31 -7.89 5.95
N ALA A 62 14.27 -8.58 6.56
CA ALA A 62 15.57 -8.80 5.95
C ALA A 62 15.40 -9.57 4.62
N PRO A 63 16.08 -9.17 3.54
CA PRO A 63 16.00 -9.88 2.26
C PRO A 63 16.67 -11.25 2.35
N GLU A 64 16.29 -12.17 1.46
CA GLU A 64 16.87 -13.53 1.34
C GLU A 64 16.93 -14.28 2.66
N THR A 65 15.95 -14.03 3.54
CA THR A 65 15.92 -14.55 4.90
C THR A 65 14.74 -15.50 5.05
N GLU A 66 15.00 -16.67 5.62
CA GLU A 66 13.93 -17.57 6.05
C GLU A 66 13.36 -17.07 7.37
N TYR A 67 12.03 -16.88 7.38
CA TYR A 67 11.25 -16.54 8.54
C TYR A 67 10.37 -17.72 8.93
N VAL A 68 10.39 -18.07 10.21
CA VAL A 68 9.45 -19.02 10.81
C VAL A 68 8.49 -18.24 11.69
N TRP A 69 7.20 -18.42 11.45
CA TRP A 69 6.14 -17.80 12.24
C TRP A 69 5.35 -18.85 13.00
N SER A 70 4.86 -18.48 14.17
CA SER A 70 3.92 -19.29 14.95
C SER A 70 2.93 -18.38 15.63
N VAL A 71 1.65 -18.72 15.55
CA VAL A 71 0.58 -18.03 16.26
C VAL A 71 0.07 -18.93 17.37
N THR A 72 -0.01 -18.37 18.57
CA THR A 72 -0.61 -19.01 19.74
C THR A 72 -1.87 -18.28 20.15
N LEU A 73 -2.89 -19.05 20.54
CA LEU A 73 -4.15 -18.55 21.09
C LEU A 73 -4.33 -19.15 22.49
N CYS A 74 -4.51 -18.29 23.50
CA CYS A 74 -4.61 -18.69 24.91
C CYS A 74 -3.47 -19.64 25.36
N GLY A 75 -2.25 -19.41 24.85
CA GLY A 75 -1.06 -20.22 25.16
C GLY A 75 -0.96 -21.56 24.43
N GLN A 76 -1.88 -21.89 23.52
CA GLN A 76 -1.80 -23.07 22.66
C GLN A 76 -1.38 -22.66 21.25
N GLU A 77 -0.47 -23.42 20.62
CA GLU A 77 -0.13 -23.19 19.21
C GLU A 77 -1.35 -23.45 18.34
N LEU A 78 -1.76 -22.41 17.61
CA LEU A 78 -2.90 -22.43 16.70
C LEU A 78 -2.45 -22.80 15.29
N SER A 79 -1.33 -22.23 14.83
CA SER A 79 -0.73 -22.52 13.53
C SER A 79 0.73 -22.05 13.49
N SER A 80 1.53 -22.64 12.61
CA SER A 80 2.90 -22.26 12.35
C SER A 80 3.24 -22.51 10.88
N GLY A 81 4.26 -21.81 10.39
CA GLY A 81 4.73 -21.94 9.02
C GLY A 81 6.06 -21.25 8.81
N ARG A 82 6.62 -21.41 7.62
CA ARG A 82 7.84 -20.72 7.19
C ARG A 82 7.66 -20.05 5.84
N PHE A 83 8.43 -19.00 5.60
CA PHE A 83 8.56 -18.39 4.28
C PHE A 83 9.96 -17.82 4.07
N THR A 84 10.33 -17.56 2.81
CA THR A 84 11.58 -16.84 2.48
C THR A 84 11.28 -15.54 1.75
N THR A 85 11.90 -14.46 2.22
CA THR A 85 11.85 -13.16 1.54
C THR A 85 12.79 -13.16 0.33
N ARG A 86 12.47 -12.37 -0.70
CA ARG A 86 13.36 -12.13 -1.84
C ARG A 86 14.24 -10.90 -1.62
N THR A 87 15.30 -10.82 -2.41
CA THR A 87 15.93 -9.53 -2.71
C THR A 87 15.22 -8.88 -3.90
N TYR A 88 15.03 -7.56 -3.81
CA TYR A 88 14.39 -6.76 -4.86
C TYR A 88 15.39 -6.17 -5.85
N GLY A 89 16.67 -6.27 -5.51
CA GLY A 89 17.77 -5.89 -6.37
C GLY A 89 18.98 -5.43 -5.57
N GLU A 90 20.03 -5.10 -6.29
CA GLU A 90 21.17 -4.39 -5.71
C GLU A 90 20.79 -2.96 -5.33
N ALA A 91 21.51 -2.40 -4.36
CA ALA A 91 21.37 -0.99 -3.99
C ALA A 91 21.52 -0.10 -5.24
N VAL A 92 20.57 0.78 -5.48
CA VAL A 92 20.54 1.67 -6.64
C VAL A 92 21.21 3.00 -6.28
N GLY A 93 22.07 3.53 -7.16
CA GLY A 93 22.64 4.85 -6.96
C GLY A 93 21.54 5.91 -6.92
N PRO A 94 21.42 6.74 -5.85
CA PRO A 94 20.37 7.75 -5.77
C PRO A 94 20.39 8.74 -6.94
N ARG A 95 21.59 9.05 -7.44
CA ARG A 95 21.78 9.90 -8.64
C ARG A 95 21.30 9.25 -9.92
N ASP A 96 21.30 7.92 -9.98
CA ASP A 96 20.79 7.19 -11.15
C ASP A 96 19.26 7.26 -11.21
N LEU A 97 18.60 7.53 -10.08
CA LEU A 97 17.15 7.64 -9.98
C LEU A 97 16.63 9.04 -10.33
N VAL A 98 17.45 10.09 -10.21
CA VAL A 98 17.05 11.47 -10.49
C VAL A 98 16.51 11.59 -11.93
N ASP A 99 15.45 12.38 -12.08
CA ASP A 99 14.72 12.62 -13.34
C ASP A 99 14.03 11.37 -13.91
N ARG A 100 13.81 10.34 -13.08
CA ARG A 100 13.01 9.17 -13.45
C ARG A 100 11.62 9.24 -12.85
N ALA A 101 10.62 9.17 -13.71
CA ALA A 101 9.23 8.99 -13.35
C ALA A 101 8.81 7.52 -13.47
N PHE A 102 8.18 7.00 -12.42
CA PHE A 102 7.64 5.66 -12.35
C PHE A 102 6.12 5.74 -12.26
N GLN A 103 5.45 4.77 -12.86
CA GLN A 103 4.04 4.55 -12.63
C GLN A 103 3.82 3.38 -11.69
N LEU A 104 2.88 3.51 -10.78
CA LEU A 104 2.35 2.47 -9.91
C LEU A 104 0.88 2.29 -10.23
N ASP A 105 0.50 1.10 -10.66
CA ASP A 105 -0.89 0.79 -11.01
C ASP A 105 -1.55 0.05 -9.84
N THR A 106 -2.36 0.77 -9.06
CA THR A 106 -2.99 0.21 -7.84
C THR A 106 -4.06 -0.82 -8.17
N ARG A 107 -4.55 -0.86 -9.41
CA ARG A 107 -5.50 -1.88 -9.90
C ARG A 107 -4.86 -3.26 -10.05
N LYS A 108 -3.53 -3.32 -10.08
CA LYS A 108 -2.77 -4.58 -10.20
C LYS A 108 -2.33 -5.13 -8.85
N GLY A 109 -2.50 -4.38 -7.76
CA GLY A 109 -2.25 -4.85 -6.41
C GLY A 109 -3.41 -5.69 -5.87
N ARG A 110 -3.15 -6.42 -4.80
CA ARG A 110 -4.16 -7.15 -4.02
C ARG A 110 -4.75 -6.22 -2.98
N TRP A 111 -6.07 -6.03 -2.99
CA TRP A 111 -6.76 -5.19 -2.01
C TRP A 111 -7.29 -6.06 -0.87
N ALA A 112 -7.00 -5.67 0.38
CA ALA A 112 -7.52 -6.35 1.56
C ALA A 112 -8.98 -5.93 1.83
N LEU A 113 -9.88 -6.24 0.89
CA LEU A 113 -11.30 -5.81 0.90
C LEU A 113 -12.31 -6.95 0.75
N GLY A 114 -11.86 -8.21 0.75
CA GLY A 114 -12.75 -9.38 0.63
C GLY A 114 -13.63 -9.30 -0.63
N ALA A 115 -14.91 -9.61 -0.48
CA ALA A 115 -15.91 -9.56 -1.55
C ALA A 115 -16.11 -8.17 -2.17
N LEU A 116 -15.68 -7.09 -1.48
CA LEU A 116 -15.79 -5.72 -1.98
C LEU A 116 -14.65 -5.36 -2.96
N GLU A 117 -13.58 -6.15 -3.05
CA GLU A 117 -12.38 -5.84 -3.84
C GLU A 117 -12.71 -5.40 -5.28
N ALA A 118 -13.53 -6.17 -6.01
CA ALA A 118 -13.83 -5.87 -7.41
C ALA A 118 -14.52 -4.50 -7.61
N GLU A 119 -15.48 -4.15 -6.76
CA GLU A 119 -16.16 -2.84 -6.84
C GLU A 119 -15.20 -1.70 -6.53
N TYR A 120 -14.40 -1.85 -5.47
CA TYR A 120 -13.54 -0.79 -4.96
C TYR A 120 -12.30 -0.59 -5.83
N VAL A 121 -11.74 -1.64 -6.41
CA VAL A 121 -10.70 -1.53 -7.44
C VAL A 121 -11.24 -0.75 -8.65
N ALA A 122 -12.48 -1.00 -9.07
CA ALA A 122 -13.07 -0.28 -10.20
C ALA A 122 -13.36 1.20 -9.88
N ARG A 123 -13.71 1.51 -8.63
CA ARG A 123 -14.04 2.88 -8.21
C ARG A 123 -12.81 3.71 -7.84
N TYR A 124 -11.86 3.13 -7.11
CA TYR A 124 -10.74 3.82 -6.45
C TYR A 124 -9.37 3.44 -7.01
N GLY A 125 -9.26 2.35 -7.77
CA GLY A 125 -8.03 1.94 -8.41
C GLY A 125 -7.61 2.91 -9.52
N GLY A 126 -6.33 3.28 -9.54
CA GLY A 126 -5.79 4.28 -10.46
C GLY A 126 -4.29 4.12 -10.67
N ILE A 127 -3.72 5.10 -11.36
CA ILE A 127 -2.27 5.19 -11.56
C ILE A 127 -1.74 6.30 -10.68
N LEU A 128 -0.73 5.96 -9.88
CA LEU A 128 0.08 6.90 -9.12
C LEU A 128 1.42 7.08 -9.83
N LEU A 129 1.78 8.33 -10.15
CA LEU A 129 3.09 8.68 -10.70
C LEU A 129 4.01 9.15 -9.58
N ILE A 130 5.26 8.71 -9.63
CA ILE A 130 6.32 9.12 -8.70
C ILE A 130 7.55 9.50 -9.50
N GLU A 131 8.03 10.73 -9.35
CA GLU A 131 9.30 11.18 -9.91
C GLU A 131 10.31 11.47 -8.81
N VAL A 132 11.55 11.00 -8.99
CA VAL A 132 12.67 11.37 -8.12
C VAL A 132 13.31 12.65 -8.67
N ILE A 133 13.22 13.75 -7.92
CA ILE A 133 13.73 15.06 -8.36
C ILE A 133 15.12 15.37 -7.80
N GLU A 134 15.45 14.84 -6.63
CA GLU A 134 16.77 14.94 -6.02
C GLU A 134 17.03 13.69 -5.18
N GLY A 135 18.29 13.31 -5.03
CA GLY A 135 18.63 12.13 -4.23
C GLY A 135 20.07 12.11 -3.78
N ASN A 136 20.27 11.62 -2.55
CA ASN A 136 21.57 11.29 -2.00
C ASN A 136 21.51 9.92 -1.29
N ALA A 137 22.64 9.48 -0.70
CA ALA A 137 22.74 8.15 -0.07
C ALA A 137 21.79 7.91 1.11
N SER A 138 21.17 8.95 1.65
CA SER A 138 20.32 8.89 2.85
C SER A 138 18.87 9.27 2.62
N ALA A 139 18.58 10.08 1.60
CA ALA A 139 17.25 10.59 1.35
C ALA A 139 16.99 10.92 -0.13
N LEU A 140 15.72 10.90 -0.50
CA LEU A 140 15.19 11.32 -1.81
C LEU A 140 14.18 12.46 -1.64
N ASP A 141 14.13 13.34 -2.62
CA ASP A 141 13.00 14.24 -2.83
C ASP A 141 12.17 13.72 -3.99
N LEU A 142 10.85 13.64 -3.78
CA LEU A 142 9.90 13.03 -4.69
C LEU A 142 8.80 14.02 -5.08
N LEU A 143 8.33 13.92 -6.31
CA LEU A 143 7.04 14.45 -6.76
C LEU A 143 6.08 13.29 -7.00
N LEU A 144 4.83 13.47 -6.59
CA LEU A 144 3.75 12.53 -6.82
C LEU A 144 2.62 13.22 -7.59
N ALA A 145 2.02 12.52 -8.53
CA ALA A 145 0.87 13.00 -9.28
C ALA A 145 -0.12 11.87 -9.62
N PRO A 146 -1.42 12.15 -9.78
CA PRO A 146 -2.31 11.21 -10.43
C PRO A 146 -1.88 11.00 -11.89
N GLY A 147 -1.90 9.74 -12.34
CA GLY A 147 -1.71 9.37 -13.73
C GLY A 147 -2.98 8.82 -14.35
N THR A 148 -3.03 8.79 -15.68
CA THR A 148 -4.06 8.10 -16.45
C THR A 148 -3.44 7.39 -17.65
N ASP A 149 -4.11 6.33 -18.11
CA ASP A 149 -3.74 5.63 -19.35
C ASP A 149 -4.52 6.25 -20.52
N LEU A 150 -3.80 6.87 -21.43
CA LEU A 150 -4.33 7.44 -22.65
C LEU A 150 -3.79 6.65 -23.85
N SER A 151 -4.60 5.73 -24.36
CA SER A 151 -4.27 4.91 -25.55
C SER A 151 -3.02 4.05 -25.39
N GLY A 152 -2.78 3.51 -24.20
CA GLY A 152 -1.62 2.67 -23.87
C GLY A 152 -0.38 3.46 -23.46
N ALA A 153 -0.46 4.79 -23.40
CA ALA A 153 0.57 5.66 -22.85
C ALA A 153 0.11 6.24 -21.52
N VAL A 154 0.95 6.15 -20.50
CA VAL A 154 0.67 6.77 -19.20
C VAL A 154 1.10 8.23 -19.23
N VAL A 155 0.17 9.11 -18.86
CA VAL A 155 0.36 10.55 -18.78
C VAL A 155 -0.06 11.06 -17.41
N GLN A 156 0.49 12.20 -17.01
CA GLN A 156 0.04 12.91 -15.82
C GLN A 156 -1.39 13.44 -16.02
N SER A 157 -2.28 13.18 -15.07
CA SER A 157 -3.60 13.79 -15.01
C SER A 157 -3.50 15.24 -14.56
N VAL A 158 -4.42 16.08 -15.04
CA VAL A 158 -4.55 17.47 -14.60
C VAL A 158 -4.84 17.50 -13.10
N GLY A 159 -4.04 18.23 -12.34
CA GLY A 159 -4.18 18.30 -10.88
C GLY A 159 -2.90 18.74 -10.15
N PRO A 160 -3.01 19.00 -8.84
CA PRO A 160 -1.88 19.42 -8.03
C PRO A 160 -0.83 18.30 -7.91
N LEU A 161 0.44 18.70 -7.88
CA LEU A 161 1.53 17.82 -7.48
C LEU A 161 1.62 17.75 -5.96
N THR A 162 1.98 16.58 -5.46
CA THR A 162 2.37 16.40 -4.07
C THR A 162 3.88 16.24 -3.99
N ARG A 163 4.56 17.16 -3.31
CA ARG A 163 6.00 17.06 -3.05
C ARG A 163 6.26 16.39 -1.70
N SER A 164 7.20 15.46 -1.67
CA SER A 164 7.71 14.86 -0.43
C SER A 164 9.22 14.99 -0.40
N SER A 165 9.76 15.74 0.56
CA SER A 165 11.20 16.01 0.67
C SER A 165 11.82 15.22 1.82
N GLY A 166 13.08 14.80 1.66
CA GLY A 166 13.81 14.08 2.69
C GLY A 166 13.27 12.67 2.98
N VAL A 167 12.66 12.02 1.99
CA VAL A 167 12.14 10.64 2.10
C VAL A 167 13.31 9.69 2.43
N PRO A 168 13.28 8.98 3.57
CA PRO A 168 14.40 8.13 3.99
C PRO A 168 14.76 7.05 2.96
N PHE A 169 16.05 6.93 2.66
CA PHE A 169 16.57 5.98 1.66
C PHE A 169 17.81 5.21 2.15
N HIS A 170 18.01 5.14 3.47
CA HIS A 170 19.10 4.38 4.10
C HIS A 170 18.92 2.86 4.02
N HIS A 171 17.71 2.39 3.69
CA HIS A 171 17.39 0.99 3.41
C HIS A 171 17.33 0.67 1.91
N ASN A 172 18.03 1.42 1.06
CA ASN A 172 18.12 1.18 -0.38
C ASN A 172 18.29 -0.33 -0.73
N PRO A 173 17.45 -0.90 -1.62
CA PRO A 173 16.52 -0.23 -2.55
C PRO A 173 15.12 0.09 -2.02
N TYR A 174 14.87 -0.12 -0.73
CA TYR A 174 13.58 0.18 -0.11
C TYR A 174 13.42 1.67 0.19
N LEU A 175 12.20 2.16 -0.01
CA LEU A 175 11.76 3.48 0.41
C LEU A 175 10.37 3.41 1.02
N GLY A 176 10.14 4.25 2.01
CA GLY A 176 8.84 4.47 2.63
C GLY A 176 8.54 5.96 2.62
N LEU A 177 7.39 6.35 2.10
CA LEU A 177 6.95 7.74 2.06
C LEU A 177 5.57 7.86 2.69
N ARG A 178 5.37 8.94 3.45
CA ARG A 178 4.07 9.35 3.97
C ARG A 178 3.65 10.66 3.33
N VAL A 179 2.41 10.72 2.89
CA VAL A 179 1.76 11.86 2.28
C VAL A 179 0.46 12.10 3.02
N GLU A 180 0.24 13.31 3.51
CA GLU A 180 -0.97 13.65 4.26
C GLU A 180 -2.22 13.56 3.39
N ARG A 181 -2.14 14.08 2.16
CA ARG A 181 -3.24 14.06 1.20
C ARG A 181 -2.74 13.98 -0.23
N MET A 182 -3.45 13.20 -1.03
CA MET A 182 -3.22 13.11 -2.46
C MET A 182 -4.54 12.82 -3.20
N ALA A 183 -4.76 13.50 -4.32
CA ALA A 183 -5.85 13.14 -5.22
C ALA A 183 -5.41 12.04 -6.19
N LEU A 184 -6.25 11.02 -6.35
CA LEU A 184 -6.23 10.10 -7.49
C LEU A 184 -7.35 10.49 -8.46
N THR A 185 -7.15 10.20 -9.74
CA THR A 185 -8.14 10.48 -10.79
C THR A 185 -8.53 9.19 -11.51
N PRO A 186 -9.24 8.26 -10.84
CA PRO A 186 -9.79 7.10 -11.52
C PRO A 186 -10.83 7.51 -12.59
N PRO A 187 -11.21 6.60 -13.51
CA PRO A 187 -12.17 6.89 -14.58
C PRO A 187 -13.54 7.42 -14.09
N ASN A 188 -13.89 7.15 -12.83
CA ASN A 188 -15.20 7.45 -12.25
C ASN A 188 -15.25 8.79 -11.48
N GLY A 189 -14.15 9.54 -11.42
CA GLY A 189 -14.08 10.82 -10.71
C GLY A 189 -12.80 10.96 -9.89
N ALA A 190 -12.53 12.14 -9.33
CA ALA A 190 -11.42 12.30 -8.41
C ALA A 190 -11.76 11.69 -7.05
N VAL A 191 -10.75 11.11 -6.40
CA VAL A 191 -10.83 10.56 -5.05
C VAL A 191 -9.64 11.08 -4.26
N THR A 192 -9.90 11.55 -3.05
CA THR A 192 -8.89 11.97 -2.10
C THR A 192 -8.45 10.79 -1.25
N LEU A 193 -7.16 10.51 -1.30
CA LEU A 193 -6.47 9.66 -0.33
C LEU A 193 -5.89 10.52 0.77
N SER A 194 -6.24 10.24 2.02
CA SER A 194 -5.62 10.83 3.21
C SER A 194 -4.73 9.82 3.91
N ASP A 195 -3.73 10.30 4.66
CA ASP A 195 -2.77 9.45 5.39
C ASP A 195 -2.13 8.37 4.51
N LEU A 196 -1.82 8.72 3.26
CA LEU A 196 -1.19 7.82 2.31
C LEU A 196 0.21 7.45 2.83
N ASN A 197 0.39 6.18 3.18
CA ASN A 197 1.68 5.57 3.42
C ASN A 197 1.96 4.59 2.29
N LEU A 198 3.13 4.75 1.68
CA LEU A 198 3.55 4.02 0.51
C LEU A 198 4.95 3.47 0.75
N GLU A 199 5.09 2.17 0.65
CA GLU A 199 6.33 1.43 0.84
C GLU A 199 6.62 0.61 -0.41
N LEU A 200 7.84 0.68 -0.93
CA LEU A 200 8.23 0.00 -2.16
C LEU A 200 9.74 -0.19 -2.24
N ALA A 201 10.17 -1.02 -3.18
CA ALA A 201 11.55 -1.27 -3.52
C ALA A 201 11.81 -0.94 -5.00
N PHE A 202 12.89 -0.20 -5.28
CA PHE A 202 13.41 -0.10 -6.64
C PHE A 202 13.92 -1.46 -7.10
N THR A 203 13.63 -1.83 -8.35
CA THR A 203 14.23 -2.99 -8.98
C THR A 203 15.66 -2.68 -9.43
N ASN A 204 16.42 -3.72 -9.83
CA ASN A 204 17.79 -3.60 -10.34
C ASN A 204 17.96 -2.40 -11.31
N ALA A 205 18.97 -1.58 -11.05
CA ALA A 205 19.30 -0.37 -11.80
C ALA A 205 18.19 0.71 -11.84
N GLY A 206 17.17 0.64 -10.97
CA GLY A 206 16.12 1.64 -10.86
C GLY A 206 15.20 1.72 -12.08
N VAL A 207 14.94 0.58 -12.74
CA VAL A 207 14.09 0.53 -13.96
C VAL A 207 12.62 0.27 -13.65
N GLY A 208 12.29 -0.06 -12.42
CA GLY A 208 10.92 -0.29 -11.96
C GLY A 208 10.80 -0.27 -10.45
N LEU A 209 9.58 -0.49 -10.00
CA LEU A 209 9.18 -0.54 -8.60
C LEU A 209 8.50 -1.88 -8.31
N SER A 210 8.64 -2.34 -7.07
CA SER A 210 8.15 -3.64 -6.64
C SER A 210 7.97 -3.65 -5.13
N ASP A 211 7.38 -4.71 -4.58
CA ASP A 211 7.00 -4.79 -3.15
C ASP A 211 6.08 -3.67 -2.67
N GLY A 212 5.31 -3.06 -3.59
CA GLY A 212 4.48 -1.92 -3.25
C GLY A 212 3.41 -2.30 -2.24
N ARG A 213 3.46 -1.66 -1.07
CA ARG A 213 2.40 -1.64 -0.08
C ARG A 213 1.89 -0.22 0.05
N ILE A 214 0.59 -0.07 -0.12
CA ILE A 214 -0.11 1.20 0.00
C ILE A 214 -1.12 1.04 1.12
N SER A 215 -1.09 1.94 2.09
CA SER A 215 -2.19 2.11 3.05
C SER A 215 -2.65 3.55 3.02
N ALA A 216 -3.95 3.78 2.93
CA ALA A 216 -4.52 5.12 2.91
C ALA A 216 -5.93 5.10 3.52
N THR A 217 -6.43 6.28 3.84
CA THR A 217 -7.83 6.51 4.19
C THR A 217 -8.55 7.09 2.98
N VAL A 218 -9.69 6.50 2.63
CA VAL A 218 -10.54 6.92 1.50
C VAL A 218 -11.84 7.49 2.03
N ASP A 219 -12.23 8.68 1.55
CA ASP A 219 -13.56 9.25 1.81
C ASP A 219 -14.60 8.62 0.88
N LEU A 220 -15.54 7.86 1.45
CA LEU A 220 -16.58 7.17 0.70
C LEU A 220 -17.67 8.10 0.17
N ARG A 221 -17.64 9.40 0.49
CA ARG A 221 -18.50 10.40 -0.15
C ARG A 221 -17.99 10.80 -1.53
N GLU A 222 -16.76 10.43 -1.87
CA GLU A 222 -16.17 10.70 -3.18
C GLU A 222 -16.22 9.45 -4.08
N PRO A 223 -16.56 9.61 -5.38
CA PRO A 223 -17.01 10.85 -6.04
C PRO A 223 -18.50 11.18 -5.80
N SER A 224 -19.25 10.35 -5.07
CA SER A 224 -20.67 10.59 -4.73
C SER A 224 -21.04 10.11 -3.34
N ALA A 225 -21.76 10.95 -2.58
CA ALA A 225 -22.28 10.64 -1.24
C ALA A 225 -23.52 9.73 -1.26
N GLU A 226 -24.11 9.49 -2.42
CA GLU A 226 -25.26 8.60 -2.56
C GLU A 226 -24.91 7.18 -2.08
N GLY A 227 -25.70 6.59 -1.19
CA GLY A 227 -25.48 5.23 -0.70
C GLY A 227 -24.37 5.08 0.35
N LEU A 228 -23.95 6.17 1.02
CA LEU A 228 -22.87 6.12 2.02
C LEU A 228 -23.17 5.15 3.16
N ALA A 229 -24.39 5.17 3.71
CA ALA A 229 -24.78 4.30 4.82
C ALA A 229 -24.69 2.82 4.42
N GLU A 230 -25.17 2.48 3.22
CA GLU A 230 -25.09 1.14 2.65
C GLU A 230 -23.64 0.69 2.42
N ARG A 231 -22.76 1.58 1.95
CA ARG A 231 -21.33 1.28 1.81
C ARG A 231 -20.65 1.06 3.15
N CYS A 232 -20.91 1.90 4.14
CA CYS A 232 -20.36 1.73 5.48
C CYS A 232 -20.82 0.41 6.11
N ALA A 233 -22.10 0.06 5.95
CA ALA A 233 -22.63 -1.22 6.40
C ALA A 233 -22.01 -2.41 5.66
N ALA A 234 -21.70 -2.27 4.37
CA ALA A 234 -21.02 -3.31 3.60
C ALA A 234 -19.58 -3.55 4.10
N PHE A 235 -18.84 -2.48 4.43
CA PHE A 235 -17.52 -2.58 5.06
C PHE A 235 -17.56 -3.25 6.42
N GLU A 236 -18.52 -2.86 7.27
CA GLU A 236 -18.70 -3.47 8.59
C GLU A 236 -19.05 -4.96 8.47
N ALA A 237 -19.90 -5.32 7.50
CA ALA A 237 -20.29 -6.71 7.27
C ALA A 237 -19.16 -7.57 6.70
N GLU A 238 -18.35 -7.03 5.78
CA GLU A 238 -17.29 -7.79 5.09
C GLU A 238 -15.98 -7.84 5.88
N LEU A 239 -15.57 -6.71 6.48
CA LEU A 239 -14.25 -6.58 7.12
C LEU A 239 -14.35 -6.47 8.64
N GLY A 240 -15.55 -6.40 9.22
CA GLY A 240 -15.75 -6.11 10.64
C GLY A 240 -15.36 -4.69 11.04
N VAL A 241 -15.09 -3.81 10.07
CA VAL A 241 -14.65 -2.42 10.29
C VAL A 241 -15.68 -1.48 9.68
N GLY A 242 -16.38 -0.74 10.53
CA GLY A 242 -17.28 0.33 10.09
C GLY A 242 -16.52 1.58 9.62
N CYS A 243 -17.24 2.50 8.98
CA CYS A 243 -16.68 3.81 8.63
C CYS A 243 -16.18 4.56 9.88
N SER A 244 -14.98 5.12 9.78
CA SER A 244 -14.42 6.03 10.78
C SER A 244 -14.74 7.48 10.45
N PRO A 245 -14.67 8.40 11.43
CA PRO A 245 -14.68 9.82 11.17
C PRO A 245 -13.59 10.22 10.17
N CYS A 246 -13.95 11.01 9.15
CA CYS A 246 -13.02 11.74 8.32
C CYS A 246 -12.48 12.97 9.06
N GLU A 247 -11.66 13.79 8.40
CA GLU A 247 -11.10 15.02 9.00
C GLU A 247 -12.15 16.05 9.44
N ASP A 248 -13.32 16.05 8.78
CA ASP A 248 -14.45 16.90 9.14
C ASP A 248 -15.29 16.33 10.30
N GLY A 249 -14.92 15.16 10.82
CA GLY A 249 -15.60 14.47 11.92
C GLY A 249 -16.77 13.58 11.49
N GLU A 250 -17.17 13.59 10.22
CA GLU A 250 -18.27 12.75 9.73
C GLU A 250 -17.80 11.32 9.46
N ALA A 251 -18.58 10.32 9.90
CA ALA A 251 -18.23 8.91 9.74
C ALA A 251 -18.42 8.44 8.28
N ALA A 252 -17.44 8.72 7.43
CA ALA A 252 -17.47 8.43 6.00
C ALA A 252 -16.17 7.86 5.45
N CYS A 253 -15.16 7.65 6.30
CA CYS A 253 -13.83 7.24 5.88
C CYS A 253 -13.58 5.77 6.17
N VAL A 254 -12.79 5.13 5.31
CA VAL A 254 -12.33 3.75 5.51
C VAL A 254 -10.83 3.65 5.23
N SER A 255 -10.12 2.84 6.00
CA SER A 255 -8.74 2.50 5.71
C SER A 255 -8.70 1.39 4.67
N VAL A 256 -7.88 1.59 3.64
CA VAL A 256 -7.62 0.60 2.59
C VAL A 256 -6.16 0.21 2.61
N GLN A 257 -5.88 -1.06 2.32
CA GLN A 257 -4.53 -1.58 2.14
C GLN A 257 -4.44 -2.32 0.79
N ILE A 258 -3.39 -2.02 0.04
CA ILE A 258 -3.09 -2.60 -1.27
C ILE A 258 -1.68 -3.15 -1.21
N GLU A 259 -1.50 -4.42 -1.53
CA GLU A 259 -0.21 -5.09 -1.48
C GLU A 259 0.22 -5.60 -2.84
N GLY A 260 1.52 -5.88 -3.00
CA GLY A 260 2.06 -6.40 -4.26
C GLY A 260 1.96 -5.41 -5.43
N VAL A 261 1.82 -4.13 -5.15
CA VAL A 261 1.75 -3.09 -6.18
C VAL A 261 3.13 -3.00 -6.85
N GLY A 262 3.15 -3.19 -8.17
CA GLY A 262 4.34 -3.05 -8.99
C GLY A 262 4.29 -1.79 -9.83
N GLY A 263 5.46 -1.33 -10.25
CA GLY A 263 5.58 -0.16 -11.12
C GLY A 263 6.71 -0.28 -12.13
N TRP A 264 6.66 0.56 -13.16
CA TRP A 264 7.68 0.62 -14.20
C TRP A 264 8.02 2.05 -14.56
N LEU A 265 9.23 2.24 -15.09
CA LEU A 265 9.70 3.53 -15.60
C LEU A 265 8.82 4.00 -16.77
N VAL A 266 8.39 5.26 -16.73
CA VAL A 266 7.73 5.94 -17.84
C VAL A 266 8.76 6.83 -18.52
N ALA A 267 9.37 6.31 -19.59
CA ALA A 267 10.49 6.99 -20.24
C ALA A 267 10.10 8.40 -20.75
N GLY A 268 10.88 9.41 -20.34
CA GLY A 268 10.71 10.80 -20.78
C GLY A 268 9.55 11.56 -20.12
N LEU A 269 8.83 10.94 -19.18
CA LEU A 269 7.85 11.63 -18.37
C LEU A 269 8.56 12.45 -17.27
N HIS A 270 8.22 13.73 -17.17
CA HIS A 270 8.54 14.62 -16.06
C HIS A 270 7.24 15.20 -15.54
N LEU A 271 7.05 15.15 -14.22
CA LEU A 271 5.91 15.72 -13.55
C LEU A 271 6.06 17.23 -13.53
N LYS A 272 5.00 17.91 -13.97
CA LYS A 272 4.98 19.37 -14.04
C LYS A 272 3.85 19.90 -13.20
N GLU A 273 4.13 20.97 -12.46
CA GLU A 273 3.04 21.79 -11.93
C GLU A 273 2.31 22.35 -13.15
N GLU A 274 0.98 22.25 -13.12
CA GLU A 274 0.18 23.00 -14.06
C GLU A 274 0.41 24.48 -13.72
N GLU A 275 1.08 25.21 -14.62
CA GLU A 275 1.09 26.66 -14.55
C GLU A 275 -0.38 27.05 -14.65
N ALA A 276 -0.96 27.54 -13.54
CA ALA A 276 -2.31 28.04 -13.53
C ALA A 276 -2.42 29.00 -14.70
N ASP A 277 -3.16 28.60 -15.73
CA ASP A 277 -3.24 29.33 -16.98
C ASP A 277 -3.83 30.69 -16.61
N ASP A 278 -2.97 31.70 -16.45
CA ASP A 278 -3.32 33.08 -16.10
C ASP A 278 -3.97 33.75 -17.33
N THR A 279 -4.93 33.05 -17.91
CA THR A 279 -5.86 33.54 -18.91
C THR A 279 -6.97 34.28 -18.18
N GLY A 280 -6.59 35.28 -17.39
CA GLY A 280 -7.45 36.41 -17.09
C GLY A 280 -7.88 37.06 -18.41
N ARG A 281 -9.03 36.64 -18.94
CA ARG A 281 -9.77 37.30 -20.02
C ARG A 281 -11.25 37.36 -19.70
#